data_AF-A0A8T5TGG0-F1
#
_entry.id   AF-A0A8T5TGG0-F1
#
_cell.length_a   1.000
_cell.length_b   1.000
_cell.length_c   1.000
_cell.angle_alpha   90.00
_cell.angle_beta   90.00
_cell.angle_gamma   90.00
#
_symmetry.space_group_name_H-M   'P 1'
#
loop_
_entity.id
_entity.type
_entity.pdbx_description
1 polymer ?
#
loop_
_entity_poly.entity_id
_entity_poly.type
_entity_poly.pdbx_seq_one_letter_code
_entity_poly.pdbx_strand_id
1 'polypeptide(L)'
;MTIYELSIISTTGFPYYNKTLKPLPKGVDVFLRFFDFSNIIGERIPDDAPELMFDLKAGLISALFEFARNIDKRIKILEFRPKSPEESTDADLIQKEESPIGDVIITTTTESYLLHNQIRKKINLIHNEFISSRLPLDSAYEIPNIDQTNIIDILIDKKARDHIKKKEKQLNTRALELLDDWGEYGLRGIVCASFDLSPIICFSKGNKYLLEDIDKILREIGNIPDIESYEWDYRQSLHNNKPMWVFIINSGAGVTVKEVFEPYYYLLLADPNSYVGEFPTKLITEFNQIIN
;
A
#
# COMPACT_ATOMS: atom_id res chain seq x y z
N MET A 1 10.25 -3.91 -7.11
CA MET A 1 10.39 -2.88 -6.04
C MET A 1 9.64 -1.67 -6.51
N THR A 2 8.72 -1.23 -5.66
CA THR A 2 7.56 -0.42 -6.03
C THR A 2 7.85 1.07 -6.00
N ILE A 3 7.00 1.88 -6.64
CA ILE A 3 7.09 3.34 -6.54
C ILE A 3 6.64 3.78 -5.15
N TYR A 4 7.52 4.52 -4.50
CA TYR A 4 7.26 5.22 -3.25
C TYR A 4 7.98 6.56 -3.28
N GLU A 5 7.24 7.61 -2.94
CA GLU A 5 7.76 8.90 -2.53
C GLU A 5 7.12 9.22 -1.18
N LEU A 6 7.94 9.60 -0.19
CA LEU A 6 7.50 9.99 1.15
C LEU A 6 8.00 11.40 1.43
N SER A 7 7.09 12.32 1.77
CA SER A 7 7.44 13.66 2.24
C SER A 7 6.79 13.93 3.59
N ILE A 8 7.53 14.58 4.48
CA ILE A 8 7.09 14.94 5.84
C ILE A 8 7.21 16.46 5.96
N ILE A 9 6.10 17.12 6.27
CA ILE A 9 5.94 18.57 6.23
C ILE A 9 5.29 19.00 7.55
N SER A 10 5.78 20.08 8.16
CA SER A 10 5.12 20.68 9.33
C SER A 10 3.81 21.39 8.96
N THR A 11 2.93 21.64 9.94
CA THR A 11 1.73 22.48 9.74
C THR A 11 2.04 23.93 9.36
N THR A 12 3.28 24.40 9.52
CA THR A 12 3.76 25.70 9.04
C THR A 12 4.28 25.68 7.60
N GLY A 13 4.24 24.51 6.93
CA GLY A 13 4.66 24.34 5.54
C GLY A 13 6.17 24.09 5.34
N PHE A 14 6.94 23.89 6.41
CA PHE A 14 8.38 23.58 6.31
C PHE A 14 8.60 22.10 5.92
N PRO A 15 9.37 21.80 4.84
CA PRO A 15 9.67 20.44 4.42
C PRO A 15 10.77 19.82 5.31
N TYR A 16 10.38 18.88 6.15
CA TYR A 16 11.27 18.26 7.15
C TYR A 16 12.06 17.05 6.60
N TYR A 17 11.42 16.25 5.75
CA TYR A 17 12.04 15.10 5.11
C TYR A 17 11.41 14.83 3.74
N ASN A 18 12.20 14.40 2.76
CA ASN A 18 11.69 13.89 1.50
C ASN A 18 12.52 12.71 0.99
N LYS A 19 11.87 11.65 0.51
CA LYS A 19 12.53 10.48 -0.06
C LYS A 19 11.75 9.84 -1.20
N THR A 20 12.30 9.90 -2.40
CA THR A 20 11.85 9.11 -3.56
C THR A 20 12.67 7.81 -3.63
N LEU A 21 12.01 6.65 -3.68
CA LEU A 21 12.66 5.33 -3.78
C LEU A 21 12.83 4.84 -5.22
N LYS A 22 11.93 5.22 -6.12
CA LYS A 22 11.97 4.90 -7.55
C LYS A 22 11.34 6.05 -8.33
N PRO A 23 11.96 6.55 -9.42
CA PRO A 23 11.39 7.65 -10.19
C PRO A 23 10.09 7.23 -10.88
N LEU A 24 9.17 8.18 -11.03
CA LEU A 24 7.89 8.01 -11.70
C LEU A 24 8.10 7.63 -13.19
N PRO A 25 7.60 6.46 -13.66
CA PRO A 25 7.58 6.13 -15.07
C PRO A 25 6.59 7.02 -15.84
N LYS A 26 6.83 7.21 -17.13
CA LYS A 26 5.87 7.90 -18.00
C LYS A 26 4.64 7.01 -18.23
N GLY A 27 3.44 7.59 -18.11
CA GLY A 27 2.17 6.90 -18.41
C GLY A 27 1.76 5.87 -17.36
N VAL A 28 2.05 6.13 -16.08
CA VAL A 28 1.58 5.32 -14.94
C VAL A 28 0.75 6.22 -14.02
N ASP A 29 -0.46 5.77 -13.70
CA ASP A 29 -1.31 6.43 -12.73
C ASP A 29 -0.77 6.21 -11.31
N VAL A 30 -0.56 7.29 -10.59
CA VAL A 30 -0.06 7.27 -9.21
C VAL A 30 -1.00 8.03 -8.29
N PHE A 31 -1.16 7.53 -7.07
CA PHE A 31 -1.96 8.20 -6.05
C PHE A 31 -1.05 8.96 -5.09
N LEU A 32 -1.23 10.28 -5.05
CA LEU A 32 -0.77 11.09 -3.93
C LEU A 32 -1.80 10.97 -2.79
N ARG A 33 -1.35 10.43 -1.66
CA ARG A 33 -2.15 10.20 -0.46
C ARG A 33 -1.66 11.15 0.64
N PHE A 34 -2.61 11.78 1.33
CA PHE A 34 -2.35 12.71 2.43
C PHE A 34 -2.72 12.03 3.75
N PHE A 35 -1.79 12.06 4.71
CA PHE A 35 -2.00 11.62 6.07
C PHE A 35 -1.77 12.82 6.99
N ASP A 36 -2.87 13.39 7.47
CA ASP A 36 -2.87 14.50 8.42
C ASP A 36 -2.83 13.92 9.85
N PHE A 37 -1.82 14.33 10.61
CA PHE A 37 -1.65 13.98 12.03
C PHE A 37 -1.94 15.18 12.95
N SER A 38 -2.41 16.30 12.39
CA SER A 38 -2.72 17.53 13.11
C SER A 38 -3.90 17.40 14.09
N ASN A 39 -3.85 18.22 15.14
CA ASN A 39 -4.82 18.17 16.23
C ASN A 39 -6.23 18.58 15.77
N ILE A 40 -7.11 17.59 15.58
CA ILE A 40 -8.54 17.81 15.38
C ILE A 40 -9.17 18.28 16.71
N ILE A 41 -9.49 19.57 16.80
CA ILE A 41 -10.50 20.09 17.74
C ILE A 41 -11.85 20.03 17.00
N GLY A 42 -12.62 18.99 17.31
CA GLY A 42 -13.44 18.28 16.31
C GLY A 42 -14.71 18.94 15.78
N GLU A 43 -15.05 18.52 14.55
CA GLU A 43 -16.37 18.50 13.86
C GLU A 43 -16.13 18.08 12.39
N ARG A 44 -17.11 17.41 11.77
CA ARG A 44 -17.01 16.85 10.41
C ARG A 44 -17.37 17.87 9.32
N ILE A 45 -16.79 17.73 8.13
CA ILE A 45 -17.19 18.41 6.88
C ILE A 45 -17.13 17.39 5.72
N PRO A 46 -18.13 17.29 4.82
CA PRO A 46 -18.19 16.30 3.74
C PRO A 46 -17.77 16.84 2.36
N ASP A 47 -17.73 15.94 1.39
CA ASP A 47 -17.06 16.00 0.08
C ASP A 47 -17.85 16.54 -1.12
N ASP A 48 -17.10 17.10 -2.10
CA ASP A 48 -17.14 16.79 -3.56
C ASP A 48 -16.61 17.99 -4.41
N ALA A 49 -15.69 17.76 -5.37
CA ALA A 49 -15.60 18.39 -6.72
C ALA A 49 -14.16 18.35 -7.31
N PRO A 50 -13.86 17.79 -8.51
CA PRO A 50 -12.56 17.11 -8.68
C PRO A 50 -11.37 17.80 -9.43
N GLU A 51 -11.57 18.82 -10.27
CA GLU A 51 -10.60 19.06 -11.39
C GLU A 51 -9.67 20.31 -11.37
N LEU A 52 -9.99 21.45 -10.75
CA LEU A 52 -9.12 22.67 -10.76
C LEU A 52 -7.83 22.52 -9.91
N MET A 53 -7.46 21.29 -9.57
CA MET A 53 -7.53 20.94 -8.16
C MET A 53 -6.21 20.79 -7.43
N PHE A 54 -5.08 20.59 -8.10
CA PHE A 54 -3.82 20.42 -7.39
C PHE A 54 -3.24 21.76 -6.95
N ASP A 55 -3.05 22.68 -7.89
CA ASP A 55 -2.56 24.04 -7.59
C ASP A 55 -3.61 24.89 -6.88
N LEU A 56 -4.90 24.70 -7.19
CA LEU A 56 -5.95 25.29 -6.37
C LEU A 56 -5.99 24.63 -4.99
N LYS A 57 -5.74 23.32 -4.77
CA LYS A 57 -5.63 22.78 -3.39
C LYS A 57 -4.46 23.38 -2.65
N ALA A 58 -3.26 23.45 -3.22
CA ALA A 58 -2.10 24.02 -2.54
C ALA A 58 -2.32 25.52 -2.21
N GLY A 59 -2.81 26.29 -3.18
CA GLY A 59 -3.14 27.71 -3.00
C GLY A 59 -4.33 27.95 -2.07
N LEU A 60 -5.37 27.11 -2.14
CA LEU A 60 -6.58 27.17 -1.30
C LEU A 60 -6.27 26.71 0.13
N ILE A 61 -5.48 25.66 0.35
CA ILE A 61 -5.05 25.25 1.69
C ILE A 61 -4.24 26.38 2.33
N SER A 62 -3.26 26.93 1.61
CA SER A 62 -2.47 28.07 2.09
C SER A 62 -3.35 29.31 2.38
N ALA A 63 -4.23 29.68 1.45
CA ALA A 63 -5.12 30.83 1.60
C ALA A 63 -6.25 30.62 2.63
N LEU A 64 -6.76 29.40 2.79
CA LEU A 64 -7.77 29.05 3.79
C LEU A 64 -7.18 29.05 5.20
N PHE A 65 -5.94 28.55 5.38
CA PHE A 65 -5.27 28.64 6.68
C PHE A 65 -4.95 30.09 7.04
N GLU A 66 -4.47 30.93 6.11
CA GLU A 66 -4.35 32.38 6.33
C GLU A 66 -5.70 33.03 6.64
N PHE A 67 -6.75 32.78 5.84
CA PHE A 67 -8.09 33.35 6.05
C PHE A 67 -8.67 32.94 7.40
N ALA A 68 -8.62 31.64 7.74
CA ALA A 68 -9.06 31.08 9.01
C ALA A 68 -8.34 31.73 10.20
N ARG A 69 -7.02 31.98 10.09
CA ARG A 69 -6.22 32.71 11.08
C ARG A 69 -6.62 34.18 11.20
N ASN A 70 -7.08 34.81 10.12
CA ASN A 70 -7.56 36.20 10.10
C ASN A 70 -9.02 36.37 10.60
N ILE A 71 -9.85 35.32 10.59
CA ILE A 71 -11.25 35.37 11.09
C ILE A 71 -11.50 34.57 12.39
N ASP A 72 -10.44 34.05 13.00
CA ASP A 72 -10.44 33.22 14.22
C ASP A 72 -11.44 32.04 14.16
N LYS A 73 -11.36 31.29 13.05
CA LYS A 73 -12.11 30.03 12.83
C LYS A 73 -11.15 28.90 12.54
N ARG A 74 -11.58 27.66 12.81
CA ARG A 74 -10.79 26.45 12.57
C ARG A 74 -11.47 25.59 11.54
N ILE A 75 -10.70 25.17 10.53
CA ILE A 75 -11.11 24.19 9.53
C ILE A 75 -10.78 22.81 10.11
N LYS A 76 -11.73 21.87 10.05
CA LYS A 76 -11.68 20.66 10.86
C LYS A 76 -11.66 19.35 10.06
N ILE A 77 -12.23 19.36 8.85
CA ILE A 77 -12.06 18.35 7.78
C ILE A 77 -12.07 19.11 6.45
N LEU A 78 -11.29 18.63 5.47
CA LEU A 78 -11.34 19.07 4.07
C LEU A 78 -11.23 17.83 3.18
N GLU A 79 -12.36 17.20 2.88
CA GLU A 79 -12.44 15.91 2.18
C GLU A 79 -12.83 16.12 0.69
N PHE A 80 -12.32 15.28 -0.21
CA PHE A 80 -12.61 15.35 -1.65
C PHE A 80 -12.83 13.97 -2.27
N ARG A 81 -14.08 13.51 -2.30
CA ARG A 81 -14.50 12.29 -3.02
C ARG A 81 -14.71 12.53 -4.52
N PRO A 82 -14.45 11.49 -5.34
CA PRO A 82 -15.03 11.37 -6.67
C PRO A 82 -16.47 10.85 -6.56
N LYS A 83 -17.37 11.39 -7.38
CA LYS A 83 -18.79 11.06 -7.31
C LYS A 83 -19.09 9.74 -8.02
N SER A 84 -19.35 8.67 -7.26
CA SER A 84 -19.94 7.41 -7.75
C SER A 84 -21.36 7.22 -7.19
N PRO A 85 -22.25 6.45 -7.85
CA PRO A 85 -23.70 6.65 -7.68
C PRO A 85 -24.37 5.84 -6.57
N GLU A 86 -23.67 4.91 -5.92
CA GLU A 86 -24.32 3.87 -5.10
C GLU A 86 -23.66 3.76 -3.71
N GLU A 87 -24.27 4.44 -2.74
CA GLU A 87 -24.03 4.22 -1.32
C GLU A 87 -24.55 2.83 -0.92
N SER A 88 -23.64 1.91 -0.59
CA SER A 88 -23.99 0.71 0.18
C SER A 88 -23.31 0.79 1.55
N THR A 89 -24.14 0.93 2.57
CA THR A 89 -23.77 0.81 3.96
C THR A 89 -23.21 -0.57 4.25
N ASP A 90 -22.02 -0.63 4.84
CA ASP A 90 -21.79 -1.55 5.96
C ASP A 90 -20.92 -0.86 7.00
N ALA A 91 -21.41 -0.87 8.23
CA ALA A 91 -20.79 -0.21 9.37
C ALA A 91 -20.40 -1.26 10.39
N ASP A 92 -19.14 -1.70 10.36
CA ASP A 92 -18.57 -2.41 11.49
C ASP A 92 -17.04 -2.25 11.60
N LEU A 93 -16.51 -2.51 12.80
CA LEU A 93 -15.08 -2.52 13.16
C LEU A 93 -14.33 -1.16 13.19
N ILE A 94 -14.88 -0.14 13.85
CA ILE A 94 -14.03 0.92 14.44
C ILE A 94 -13.28 0.35 15.65
N GLN A 95 -12.07 -0.16 15.43
CA GLN A 95 -11.10 -0.33 16.52
C GLN A 95 -10.68 1.05 17.04
N LYS A 96 -10.57 1.22 18.36
CA LYS A 96 -10.03 2.44 18.98
C LYS A 96 -8.52 2.48 18.79
N GLU A 97 -8.06 3.05 17.67
CA GLU A 97 -6.70 3.58 17.61
C GLU A 97 -6.60 4.86 18.45
N GLU A 98 -5.50 5.01 19.19
CA GLU A 98 -5.23 6.21 19.98
C GLU A 98 -5.06 7.42 19.04
N SER A 99 -5.58 8.59 19.43
CA SER A 99 -5.48 9.79 18.61
C SER A 99 -4.02 10.24 18.52
N PRO A 100 -3.38 10.22 17.33
CA PRO A 100 -2.03 10.73 17.19
C PRO A 100 -2.01 12.23 17.48
N ILE A 101 -0.93 12.68 18.12
CA ILE A 101 -0.71 14.07 18.52
C ILE A 101 0.43 14.61 17.66
N GLY A 102 0.22 15.60 16.78
CA GLY A 102 1.35 16.30 16.17
C GLY A 102 1.09 17.31 15.06
N ASP A 103 1.89 18.37 15.00
CA ASP A 103 1.85 19.43 13.97
C ASP A 103 2.49 18.99 12.63
N VAL A 104 2.04 17.86 12.06
CA VAL A 104 2.66 17.23 10.87
C VAL A 104 1.66 16.71 9.85
N ILE A 105 1.97 16.96 8.59
CA ILE A 105 1.35 16.37 7.40
C ILE A 105 2.38 15.44 6.75
N ILE A 106 2.02 14.18 6.54
CA ILE A 106 2.83 13.23 5.76
C ILE A 106 2.13 12.95 4.44
N THR A 107 2.86 13.08 3.33
CA THR A 107 2.36 12.76 1.99
C THR A 107 3.08 11.56 1.42
N THR A 108 2.35 10.66 0.76
CA THR A 108 2.96 9.55 0.01
C THR A 108 2.45 9.46 -1.42
N THR A 109 3.37 9.38 -2.39
CA THR A 109 3.04 8.98 -3.76
C THR A 109 3.28 7.48 -3.92
N THR A 110 2.25 6.72 -4.31
CA THR A 110 2.33 5.26 -4.48
C THR A 110 1.68 4.79 -5.78
N GLU A 111 1.98 3.57 -6.23
CA GLU A 111 1.25 2.90 -7.32
C GLU A 111 -0.26 2.83 -7.00
N SER A 112 -1.08 2.77 -8.05
CA SER A 112 -2.54 2.72 -7.94
C SER A 112 -3.08 1.46 -7.24
N TYR A 113 -2.42 0.32 -7.44
CA TYR A 113 -2.86 -0.99 -6.96
C TYR A 113 -2.56 -1.27 -5.48
N LEU A 114 -1.73 -0.44 -4.81
CA LEU A 114 -1.28 -0.72 -3.45
C LEU A 114 -2.35 -0.37 -2.40
N LEU A 115 -2.56 -1.29 -1.46
CA LEU A 115 -3.64 -1.22 -0.46
C LEU A 115 -3.50 0.01 0.45
N HIS A 116 -4.53 0.88 0.43
CA HIS A 116 -4.49 2.15 1.14
C HIS A 116 -4.37 1.99 2.66
N ASN A 117 -5.18 1.12 3.25
CA ASN A 117 -5.20 0.92 4.70
C ASN A 117 -3.90 0.31 5.24
N GLN A 118 -3.21 -0.48 4.41
CA GLN A 118 -1.91 -1.07 4.74
C GLN A 118 -0.80 -0.02 4.65
N ILE A 119 -0.82 0.82 3.61
CA ILE A 119 0.07 1.99 3.51
C ILE A 119 -0.14 2.96 4.68
N ARG A 120 -1.39 3.19 5.10
CA ARG A 120 -1.68 4.00 6.28
C ARG A 120 -1.03 3.44 7.54
N LYS A 121 -1.11 2.13 7.80
CA LYS A 121 -0.39 1.48 8.92
C LYS A 121 1.13 1.65 8.82
N LYS A 122 1.68 1.50 7.62
CA LYS A 122 3.11 1.72 7.31
C LYS A 122 3.55 3.16 7.66
N ILE A 123 2.71 4.16 7.36
CA ILE A 123 2.96 5.57 7.70
C ILE A 123 2.70 5.90 9.18
N ASN A 124 1.66 5.33 9.80
CA ASN A 124 1.43 5.44 11.24
C ASN A 124 2.65 4.91 12.03
N LEU A 125 3.22 3.78 11.61
CA LEU A 125 4.45 3.24 12.20
C LEU A 125 5.63 4.21 12.06
N ILE A 126 5.84 4.79 10.87
CA ILE A 126 6.91 5.77 10.63
C ILE A 126 6.71 7.03 11.49
N HIS A 127 5.47 7.53 11.57
CA HIS A 127 5.11 8.66 12.42
C HIS A 127 5.42 8.37 13.90
N ASN A 128 4.90 7.26 14.42
CA ASN A 128 4.99 6.93 15.84
C ASN A 128 6.43 6.66 16.28
N GLU A 129 7.24 5.99 15.46
CA GLU A 129 8.62 5.63 15.79
C GLU A 129 9.62 6.78 15.60
N PHE A 130 9.55 7.52 14.49
CA PHE A 130 10.62 8.44 14.09
C PHE A 130 10.25 9.94 14.14
N ILE A 131 8.96 10.28 14.22
CA ILE A 131 8.48 11.66 14.08
C ILE A 131 7.84 12.17 15.38
N SER A 132 7.02 11.36 16.04
CA SER A 132 6.24 11.71 17.24
C SER A 132 7.08 12.33 18.36
N SER A 133 8.27 11.76 18.61
CA SER A 133 9.22 12.20 19.65
C SER A 133 9.99 13.49 19.29
N ARG A 134 9.84 13.99 18.07
CA ARG A 134 10.53 15.17 17.51
C ARG A 134 9.59 16.37 17.32
N LEU A 135 8.38 16.29 17.85
CA LEU A 135 7.35 17.32 17.71
C LEU A 135 7.55 18.45 18.74
N PRO A 136 7.36 19.72 18.37
CA PRO A 136 7.10 20.22 17.01
C PRO A 136 8.35 20.16 16.12
N LEU A 137 8.16 19.93 14.83
CA LEU A 137 9.27 19.88 13.87
C LEU A 137 9.90 21.27 13.70
N ASP A 138 11.19 21.39 14.02
CA ASP A 138 11.99 22.60 13.84
C ASP A 138 13.14 22.35 12.85
N SER A 139 13.47 23.40 12.11
CA SER A 139 14.54 23.54 11.12
C SER A 139 15.93 23.11 11.58
N ALA A 140 16.18 23.11 12.89
CA ALA A 140 17.46 22.69 13.47
C ALA A 140 17.62 21.16 13.62
N TYR A 141 16.53 20.39 13.46
CA TYR A 141 16.55 18.94 13.61
C TYR A 141 16.46 18.23 12.25
N GLU A 142 17.44 17.37 11.96
CA GLU A 142 17.39 16.45 10.82
C GLU A 142 17.10 15.02 11.31
N ILE A 143 16.43 14.21 10.46
CA ILE A 143 16.29 12.77 10.72
C ILE A 143 17.68 12.12 10.60
N PRO A 144 18.22 11.47 11.66
CA PRO A 144 19.52 10.81 11.61
C PRO A 144 19.60 9.75 10.51
N ASN A 145 20.76 9.59 9.88
CA ASN A 145 20.96 8.62 8.77
C ASN A 145 20.54 7.17 9.12
N ILE A 146 20.66 6.77 10.40
CA ILE A 146 20.18 5.46 10.87
C ILE A 146 18.66 5.36 10.79
N ASP A 147 17.92 6.41 11.17
CA ASP A 147 16.47 6.45 11.10
C ASP A 147 15.97 6.61 9.67
N GLN A 148 16.68 7.37 8.83
CA GLN A 148 16.40 7.39 7.39
C GLN A 148 16.52 5.98 6.79
N THR A 149 17.52 5.20 7.22
CA THR A 149 17.69 3.80 6.79
C THR A 149 16.54 2.93 7.30
N ASN A 150 16.12 3.09 8.55
CA ASN A 150 14.98 2.36 9.13
C ASN A 150 13.66 2.70 8.42
N ILE A 151 13.42 3.97 8.08
CA ILE A 151 12.27 4.43 7.30
C ILE A 151 12.27 3.78 5.91
N ILE A 152 13.42 3.77 5.22
CA ILE A 152 13.55 3.10 3.91
C ILE A 152 13.29 1.59 4.05
N ASP A 153 13.84 0.94 5.08
CA ASP A 153 13.68 -0.48 5.35
C ASP A 153 12.20 -0.87 5.60
N ILE A 154 11.42 0.00 6.24
CA ILE A 154 9.95 -0.14 6.40
C ILE A 154 9.23 0.07 5.05
N LEU A 155 9.55 1.15 4.33
CA LEU A 155 8.89 1.45 3.05
C LEU A 155 9.05 0.31 2.04
N ILE A 156 10.22 -0.33 1.97
CA ILE A 156 10.51 -1.45 1.06
C ILE A 156 10.12 -2.84 1.59
N ASP A 157 9.50 -2.96 2.76
CA ASP A 157 9.16 -4.24 3.40
C ASP A 157 10.36 -5.17 3.62
N LYS A 158 11.52 -4.61 4.00
CA LYS A 158 12.78 -5.35 4.04
C LYS A 158 12.71 -6.60 4.93
N LYS A 159 12.06 -6.51 6.09
CA LYS A 159 11.89 -7.67 6.98
C LYS A 159 11.10 -8.79 6.30
N ALA A 160 10.02 -8.45 5.60
CA ALA A 160 9.21 -9.41 4.86
C ALA A 160 10.00 -10.04 3.69
N ARG A 161 10.78 -9.23 2.96
CA ARG A 161 11.66 -9.69 1.87
C ARG A 161 12.79 -10.60 2.35
N ASP A 162 13.52 -10.21 3.40
CA ASP A 162 14.60 -11.01 3.99
C ASP A 162 14.09 -12.33 4.59
N HIS A 163 12.85 -12.35 5.08
CA HIS A 163 12.21 -13.56 5.57
C HIS A 163 11.87 -14.53 4.43
N ILE A 164 11.20 -14.06 3.37
CA ILE A 164 10.93 -14.87 2.17
C ILE A 164 12.23 -15.38 1.54
N LYS A 165 13.27 -14.54 1.45
CA LYS A 165 14.58 -14.91 0.91
C LYS A 165 15.25 -16.08 1.65
N LYS A 166 15.01 -16.24 2.96
CA LYS A 166 15.52 -17.39 3.73
C LYS A 166 14.79 -18.70 3.40
N LYS A 167 13.52 -18.62 3.00
CA LYS A 167 12.68 -19.78 2.62
C LYS A 167 12.60 -19.99 1.09
N GLU A 168 13.17 -19.07 0.30
CA GLU A 168 13.10 -18.99 -1.17
C GLU A 168 13.29 -20.33 -1.89
N LYS A 169 14.30 -21.12 -1.51
CA LYS A 169 14.55 -22.43 -2.15
C LYS A 169 13.40 -23.42 -1.95
N GLN A 170 12.81 -23.46 -0.75
CA GLN A 170 11.69 -24.36 -0.43
C GLN A 170 10.42 -23.89 -1.12
N LEU A 171 10.14 -22.59 -1.07
CA LEU A 171 9.03 -21.97 -1.80
C LEU A 171 9.13 -22.22 -3.30
N ASN A 172 10.30 -22.06 -3.90
CA ASN A 172 10.51 -22.31 -5.33
C ASN A 172 10.27 -23.77 -5.71
N THR A 173 10.76 -24.74 -4.92
CA THR A 173 10.46 -26.16 -5.16
C THR A 173 8.96 -26.42 -5.12
N ARG A 174 8.25 -25.97 -4.08
CA ARG A 174 6.81 -26.21 -3.95
C ARG A 174 5.99 -25.46 -5.00
N ALA A 175 6.38 -24.23 -5.34
CA ALA A 175 5.73 -23.45 -6.39
C ALA A 175 5.84 -24.11 -7.76
N LEU A 176 6.99 -24.72 -8.09
CA LEU A 176 7.15 -25.44 -9.35
C LEU A 176 6.31 -26.72 -9.41
N GLU A 177 6.25 -27.49 -8.31
CA GLU A 177 5.36 -28.65 -8.19
C GLU A 177 3.89 -28.25 -8.40
N LEU A 178 3.44 -27.17 -7.74
CA LEU A 178 2.09 -26.63 -7.91
C LEU A 178 1.82 -26.09 -9.33
N LEU A 179 2.81 -25.46 -9.98
CA LEU A 179 2.69 -24.97 -11.36
C LEU A 179 2.67 -26.10 -12.40
N ASP A 180 3.24 -27.26 -12.06
CA ASP A 180 3.13 -28.48 -12.87
C ASP A 180 1.75 -29.14 -12.67
N ASP A 181 1.32 -29.36 -11.42
CA ASP A 181 0.00 -29.93 -11.07
C ASP A 181 -1.17 -29.08 -11.62
N TRP A 182 -1.10 -27.76 -11.47
CA TRP A 182 -2.18 -26.82 -11.78
C TRP A 182 -2.05 -26.15 -13.15
N GLY A 183 -0.97 -26.44 -13.88
CA GLY A 183 -0.71 -25.90 -15.21
C GLY A 183 -1.75 -26.33 -16.25
N GLU A 184 -2.30 -27.54 -16.15
CA GLU A 184 -3.36 -28.01 -17.06
C GLU A 184 -4.69 -27.29 -16.84
N TYR A 185 -4.99 -26.91 -15.59
CA TYR A 185 -6.15 -26.13 -15.19
C TYR A 185 -6.00 -24.61 -15.46
N GLY A 186 -4.89 -24.23 -16.10
CA GLY A 186 -4.62 -22.89 -16.61
C GLY A 186 -3.89 -21.96 -15.65
N LEU A 187 -3.35 -22.45 -14.53
CA LEU A 187 -2.41 -21.65 -13.74
C LEU A 187 -1.10 -21.44 -14.54
N ARG A 188 -0.50 -20.25 -14.40
CA ARG A 188 0.69 -19.82 -15.15
C ARG A 188 1.79 -19.19 -14.31
N GLY A 189 1.45 -18.65 -13.14
CA GLY A 189 2.42 -18.10 -12.20
C GLY A 189 1.86 -17.96 -10.79
N ILE A 190 2.75 -17.95 -9.81
CA ILE A 190 2.47 -17.71 -8.39
C ILE A 190 3.39 -16.57 -7.96
N VAL A 191 2.86 -15.53 -7.32
CA VAL A 191 3.66 -14.41 -6.79
C VAL A 191 3.45 -14.34 -5.28
N CYS A 192 4.51 -14.05 -4.52
CA CYS A 192 4.39 -13.56 -3.15
C CYS A 192 4.66 -12.05 -3.15
N ALA A 193 3.75 -11.30 -2.54
CA ALA A 193 3.84 -9.86 -2.29
C ALA A 193 3.86 -9.59 -0.78
N SER A 194 4.36 -8.42 -0.38
CA SER A 194 4.28 -7.93 1.01
C SER A 194 2.89 -7.37 1.31
N PHE A 195 2.71 -6.88 2.54
CA PHE A 195 1.41 -6.53 3.10
C PHE A 195 0.69 -5.35 2.44
N ASP A 196 1.38 -4.55 1.61
CA ASP A 196 0.78 -3.48 0.81
C ASP A 196 0.46 -3.87 -0.64
N LEU A 197 0.73 -5.14 -1.02
CA LEU A 197 0.79 -5.72 -2.37
C LEU A 197 2.07 -5.49 -3.18
N SER A 198 3.14 -4.94 -2.61
CA SER A 198 4.43 -4.80 -3.31
C SER A 198 5.06 -6.16 -3.63
N PRO A 199 5.35 -6.49 -4.91
CA PRO A 199 5.88 -7.81 -5.27
C PRO A 199 7.23 -8.13 -4.60
N ILE A 200 7.37 -9.34 -4.05
CA ILE A 200 8.60 -9.86 -3.44
C ILE A 200 9.30 -10.84 -4.38
N ILE A 201 8.60 -11.91 -4.79
CA ILE A 201 9.13 -13.00 -5.61
C ILE A 201 8.04 -13.55 -6.52
N CYS A 202 8.42 -13.94 -7.74
CA CYS A 202 7.53 -14.49 -8.76
C CYS A 202 8.05 -15.85 -9.23
N PHE A 203 7.18 -16.86 -9.19
CA PHE A 203 7.42 -18.20 -9.70
C PHE A 203 6.59 -18.38 -10.98
N SER A 204 7.21 -18.68 -12.11
CA SER A 204 6.50 -18.96 -13.36
C SER A 204 7.22 -20.03 -14.18
N LYS A 205 6.44 -20.93 -14.80
CA LYS A 205 7.00 -22.02 -15.60
C LYS A 205 7.67 -21.45 -16.86
N GLY A 206 8.94 -21.81 -17.08
CA GLY A 206 9.74 -21.32 -18.20
C GLY A 206 10.03 -19.81 -18.15
N ASN A 207 9.96 -19.16 -16.99
CA ASN A 207 10.10 -17.71 -16.81
C ASN A 207 9.11 -16.88 -17.66
N LYS A 208 7.88 -17.39 -17.87
CA LYS A 208 6.80 -16.71 -18.62
C LYS A 208 6.49 -15.31 -18.06
N TYR A 209 6.66 -15.11 -16.76
CA TYR A 209 6.54 -13.81 -16.08
C TYR A 209 7.76 -13.57 -15.20
N LEU A 210 8.34 -12.37 -15.30
CA LEU A 210 9.37 -11.88 -14.40
C LEU A 210 8.75 -10.98 -13.32
N LEU A 211 9.49 -10.74 -12.23
CA LEU A 211 9.01 -9.87 -11.14
C LEU A 211 8.67 -8.45 -11.63
N GLU A 212 9.36 -7.96 -12.66
CA GLU A 212 9.12 -6.66 -13.31
C GLU A 212 7.82 -6.60 -14.13
N ASP A 213 7.29 -7.75 -14.54
CA ASP A 213 6.01 -7.83 -15.24
C ASP A 213 4.83 -7.75 -14.27
N ILE A 214 5.04 -8.15 -13.01
CA ILE A 214 3.99 -8.10 -11.97
C ILE A 214 3.58 -6.66 -11.68
N ASP A 215 4.54 -5.73 -11.58
CA ASP A 215 4.25 -4.28 -11.43
C ASP A 215 3.35 -3.77 -12.58
N LYS A 216 3.48 -4.30 -13.81
CA LYS A 216 2.64 -3.93 -14.96
C LYS A 216 1.26 -4.56 -14.87
N ILE A 217 1.20 -5.87 -14.57
CA ILE A 217 -0.04 -6.64 -14.40
C ILE A 217 -0.91 -5.99 -13.30
N LEU A 218 -0.34 -5.63 -12.16
CA LEU A 218 -1.10 -5.05 -11.07
C LEU A 218 -1.64 -3.64 -11.38
N ARG A 219 -0.94 -2.82 -12.18
CA ARG A 219 -1.44 -1.51 -12.61
C ARG A 219 -2.72 -1.60 -13.45
N GLU A 220 -2.82 -2.60 -14.34
CA GLU A 220 -3.98 -2.82 -15.20
C GLU A 220 -5.24 -3.28 -14.40
N ILE A 221 -5.08 -3.72 -13.15
CA ILE A 221 -6.18 -4.09 -12.25
C ILE A 221 -6.82 -2.85 -11.60
N GLY A 222 -6.05 -1.79 -11.39
CA GLY A 222 -6.50 -0.63 -10.61
C GLY A 222 -6.64 -0.94 -9.12
N ASN A 223 -7.69 -0.39 -8.49
CA ASN A 223 -7.86 -0.48 -7.04
C ASN A 223 -8.33 -1.89 -6.59
N ILE A 224 -7.72 -2.39 -5.52
CA ILE A 224 -7.98 -3.71 -4.94
C ILE A 224 -8.62 -3.48 -3.56
N PRO A 225 -9.76 -4.10 -3.24
CA PRO A 225 -10.39 -3.97 -1.92
C PRO A 225 -9.53 -4.62 -0.83
N ASP A 226 -9.79 -4.30 0.42
CA ASP A 226 -9.23 -5.08 1.52
C ASP A 226 -9.82 -6.51 1.48
N ILE A 227 -8.97 -7.50 1.77
CA ILE A 227 -9.29 -8.93 1.74
C ILE A 227 -9.03 -9.49 3.14
N GLU A 228 -10.01 -10.18 3.73
CA GLU A 228 -9.85 -10.76 5.07
C GLU A 228 -8.80 -11.87 5.11
N SER A 229 -8.31 -12.21 6.32
CA SER A 229 -7.23 -13.19 6.47
C SER A 229 -7.69 -14.58 6.02
N TYR A 230 -6.87 -15.23 5.19
CA TYR A 230 -7.17 -16.52 4.54
C TYR A 230 -8.26 -16.47 3.45
N GLU A 231 -8.79 -15.28 3.12
CA GLU A 231 -9.71 -15.08 2.01
C GLU A 231 -9.01 -14.64 0.72
N TRP A 232 -9.78 -14.59 -0.37
CA TRP A 232 -9.29 -14.19 -1.69
C TRP A 232 -10.38 -13.48 -2.51
N ASP A 233 -9.93 -12.53 -3.34
CA ASP A 233 -10.72 -11.90 -4.39
C ASP A 233 -9.99 -12.11 -5.73
N TYR A 234 -10.62 -11.78 -6.86
CA TYR A 234 -10.03 -11.92 -8.19
C TYR A 234 -10.31 -10.72 -9.09
N ARG A 235 -9.33 -10.35 -9.91
CA ARG A 235 -9.42 -9.23 -10.84
C ARG A 235 -8.91 -9.60 -12.21
N GLN A 236 -9.51 -9.02 -13.24
CA GLN A 236 -9.04 -9.16 -14.61
C GLN A 236 -7.87 -8.21 -14.84
N SER A 237 -6.86 -8.68 -15.57
CA SER A 237 -5.67 -7.91 -15.95
C SER A 237 -5.31 -8.18 -17.40
N LEU A 238 -4.38 -7.38 -17.93
CA LEU A 238 -3.72 -7.61 -19.22
C LEU A 238 -2.22 -7.90 -19.02
N HIS A 239 -1.68 -8.82 -19.81
CA HIS A 239 -0.23 -8.96 -19.99
C HIS A 239 0.08 -9.15 -21.47
N ASN A 240 0.88 -8.25 -22.05
CA ASN A 240 1.14 -8.20 -23.51
C ASN A 240 -0.16 -8.23 -24.34
N ASN A 241 -1.14 -7.41 -23.95
CA ASN A 241 -2.49 -7.33 -24.53
C ASN A 241 -3.31 -8.63 -24.51
N LYS A 242 -2.93 -9.62 -23.70
CA LYS A 242 -3.72 -10.84 -23.47
C LYS A 242 -4.42 -10.76 -22.11
N PRO A 243 -5.73 -11.03 -22.04
CA PRO A 243 -6.45 -11.07 -20.77
C PRO A 243 -5.96 -12.22 -19.90
N MET A 244 -5.96 -11.99 -18.59
CA MET A 244 -5.65 -12.97 -17.56
C MET A 244 -6.43 -12.66 -16.28
N TRP A 245 -6.60 -13.66 -15.44
CA TRP A 245 -7.10 -13.48 -14.08
C TRP A 245 -5.92 -13.40 -13.10
N VAL A 246 -6.06 -12.52 -12.12
CA VAL A 246 -5.18 -12.42 -10.95
C VAL A 246 -6.04 -12.64 -9.72
N PHE A 247 -5.88 -13.79 -9.08
CA PHE A 247 -6.50 -14.06 -7.78
C PHE A 247 -5.55 -13.53 -6.71
N ILE A 248 -6.07 -12.74 -5.80
CA ILE A 248 -5.32 -12.01 -4.77
C ILE A 248 -5.76 -12.60 -3.45
N ILE A 249 -4.82 -13.21 -2.74
CA ILE A 249 -5.08 -14.05 -1.57
C ILE A 249 -4.36 -13.44 -0.38
N ASN A 250 -5.07 -13.11 0.69
CA ASN A 250 -4.43 -12.71 1.95
C ASN A 250 -4.02 -14.00 2.68
N SER A 251 -2.71 -14.20 2.89
CA SER A 251 -2.22 -15.48 3.42
C SER A 251 -2.54 -15.71 4.90
N GLY A 252 -2.87 -14.65 5.66
CA GLY A 252 -2.96 -14.68 7.12
C GLY A 252 -1.66 -15.13 7.83
N ALA A 253 -0.53 -15.18 7.12
CA ALA A 253 0.81 -15.48 7.63
C ALA A 253 1.76 -14.36 7.22
N GLY A 254 2.70 -13.99 8.09
CA GLY A 254 3.41 -12.73 7.93
C GLY A 254 4.57 -12.55 8.87
N VAL A 255 5.13 -11.34 8.87
CA VAL A 255 6.13 -10.90 9.84
C VAL A 255 5.57 -9.76 10.68
N THR A 256 5.91 -9.70 11.96
CA THR A 256 5.59 -8.51 12.76
C THR A 256 6.75 -7.51 12.68
N VAL A 257 6.52 -6.29 12.17
CA VAL A 257 7.48 -5.17 12.25
C VAL A 257 7.03 -4.25 13.38
N LYS A 258 7.85 -4.17 14.44
CA LYS A 258 7.47 -3.56 15.72
C LYS A 258 6.16 -4.16 16.24
N GLU A 259 5.07 -3.39 16.20
CA GLU A 259 3.73 -3.78 16.66
C GLU A 259 2.77 -4.07 15.49
N VAL A 260 3.16 -3.79 14.25
CA VAL A 260 2.36 -4.04 13.05
C VAL A 260 2.61 -5.45 12.54
N PHE A 261 1.54 -6.25 12.42
CA PHE A 261 1.58 -7.52 11.69
C PHE A 261 1.43 -7.26 10.18
N GLU A 262 2.43 -7.69 9.41
CA GLU A 262 2.50 -7.56 7.96
C GLU A 262 2.22 -8.92 7.30
N PRO A 263 0.95 -9.24 6.97
CA PRO A 263 0.62 -10.46 6.23
C PRO A 263 1.23 -10.45 4.83
N TYR A 264 1.55 -11.64 4.30
CA TYR A 264 1.87 -11.79 2.89
C TYR A 264 0.59 -11.85 2.05
N TYR A 265 0.70 -11.43 0.80
CA TYR A 265 -0.32 -11.70 -0.21
C TYR A 265 0.23 -12.67 -1.24
N TYR A 266 -0.58 -13.65 -1.63
CA TYR A 266 -0.26 -14.56 -2.73
C TYR A 266 -1.11 -14.21 -3.94
N LEU A 267 -0.47 -14.11 -5.10
CA LEU A 267 -1.15 -13.85 -6.37
C LEU A 267 -1.08 -15.09 -7.25
N LEU A 268 -2.23 -15.60 -7.71
CA LEU A 268 -2.30 -16.63 -8.73
C LEU A 268 -2.55 -15.97 -10.09
N LEU A 269 -1.62 -16.14 -11.03
CA LEU A 269 -1.70 -15.67 -12.40
C LEU A 269 -2.26 -16.79 -13.28
N ALA A 270 -3.48 -16.63 -13.77
CA ALA A 270 -4.23 -17.68 -14.47
C ALA A 270 -4.78 -17.21 -15.82
N ASP A 271 -4.99 -18.15 -16.74
CA ASP A 271 -5.66 -17.87 -18.01
C ASP A 271 -7.17 -17.57 -17.79
N PRO A 272 -7.86 -16.85 -18.69
CA PRO A 272 -9.26 -16.44 -18.50
C PRO A 272 -10.27 -17.59 -18.27
N ASN A 273 -9.95 -18.80 -18.74
CA ASN A 273 -10.80 -19.98 -18.70
C ASN A 273 -10.37 -20.98 -17.60
N SER A 274 -9.57 -20.55 -16.62
CA SER A 274 -9.01 -21.42 -15.59
C SER A 274 -10.03 -21.90 -14.57
N TYR A 275 -9.89 -23.15 -14.13
CA TYR A 275 -10.65 -23.70 -13.02
C TYR A 275 -9.80 -23.66 -11.74
N VAL A 276 -10.01 -22.63 -10.91
CA VAL A 276 -9.10 -22.25 -9.81
C VAL A 276 -9.63 -22.63 -8.42
N GLY A 277 -10.81 -23.27 -8.35
CA GLY A 277 -11.64 -23.39 -7.14
C GLY A 277 -10.92 -23.67 -5.81
N GLU A 278 -10.08 -24.71 -5.73
CA GLU A 278 -9.38 -25.09 -4.49
C GLU A 278 -7.94 -24.54 -4.39
N PHE A 279 -7.43 -23.86 -5.42
CA PHE A 279 -6.02 -23.44 -5.49
C PHE A 279 -5.67 -22.40 -4.41
N PRO A 280 -6.49 -21.39 -4.10
CA PRO A 280 -6.19 -20.45 -3.03
C PRO A 280 -5.99 -21.13 -1.68
N THR A 281 -6.92 -21.98 -1.25
CA THR A 281 -6.88 -22.67 0.05
C THR A 281 -5.70 -23.64 0.16
N LYS A 282 -5.42 -24.39 -0.91
CA LYS A 282 -4.27 -25.31 -0.93
C LYS A 282 -2.93 -24.54 -0.96
N LEU A 283 -2.85 -23.44 -1.71
CA LEU A 283 -1.67 -22.56 -1.72
C LEU A 283 -1.40 -21.95 -0.34
N ILE A 284 -2.43 -21.36 0.30
CA ILE A 284 -2.35 -20.84 1.68
C ILE A 284 -1.74 -21.90 2.59
N THR A 285 -2.31 -23.10 2.59
CA THR A 285 -1.90 -24.19 3.48
C THR A 285 -0.42 -24.54 3.30
N GLU A 286 0.02 -24.71 2.05
CA GLU A 286 1.37 -25.21 1.74
C GLU A 286 2.45 -24.12 1.83
N PHE A 287 2.16 -22.88 1.42
CA PHE A 287 3.10 -21.77 1.56
C PHE A 287 3.24 -21.34 3.02
N ASN A 288 2.14 -21.32 3.80
CA ASN A 288 2.21 -20.98 5.22
C ASN A 288 3.01 -22.02 6.02
N GLN A 289 2.93 -23.32 5.66
CA GLN A 289 3.78 -24.36 6.25
C GLN A 289 5.28 -24.14 6.01
N ILE A 290 5.65 -23.52 4.88
CA ILE A 290 7.04 -23.20 4.54
C ILE A 290 7.47 -21.86 5.15
N ILE A 291 6.56 -20.90 5.32
CA ILE A 291 6.86 -19.54 5.77
C ILE A 291 6.93 -19.45 7.30
N ASN A 292 6.05 -20.14 8.02
CA ASN A 292 6.08 -20.22 9.49
C ASN A 292 7.29 -21.03 10.03
#